data_AF-A0AAP8QC77-F1
#
_entry.id   AF-A0AAP8QC77-F1
#
_cell.length_a   1.000
_cell.length_b   1.000
_cell.length_c   1.000
_cell.angle_alpha   90.00
_cell.angle_beta   90.00
_cell.angle_gamma   90.00
#
_symmetry.space_group_name_H-M   'P 1'
#
loop_
_entity.id
_entity.type
_entity.pdbx_description
1 polymer ?
#
loop_
_entity_poly.entity_id
_entity_poly.type
_entity_poly.pdbx_seq_one_letter_code
_entity_poly.pdbx_strand_id
1 'polypeptide(L)'
;MAEELLYFTCKINNNDSFNELKSLFNKLKTAKEAGKLHDGDYVLWKSFFTEEKWSKFWNPSQQELDEYWSLYYSLPAEERDTDPRLNVPWDFESWLDAIASAEYTLVSCESVDQNLGRLEYDAWAFPYGSADTLRFLLRVFDCDIIEEETGYRK
;
A
#
# COMPACT_ATOMS: atom_id res chain seq x y z
N MET A 1 3.16 -28.35 -5.37
CA MET A 1 1.91 -27.76 -4.85
C MET A 1 1.87 -26.36 -5.41
N ALA A 2 0.76 -25.92 -6.00
CA ALA A 2 0.66 -24.52 -6.39
C ALA A 2 0.72 -23.69 -5.10
N GLU A 3 1.65 -22.76 -5.01
CA GLU A 3 1.66 -21.77 -3.93
C GLU A 3 0.35 -20.98 -4.05
N GLU A 4 -0.47 -21.00 -2.99
CA GLU A 4 -1.72 -20.23 -2.95
C GLU A 4 -1.35 -18.76 -2.79
N LEU A 5 -1.36 -18.03 -3.90
CA LEU A 5 -1.14 -16.59 -3.90
C LEU A 5 -2.28 -15.88 -3.18
N LEU A 6 -1.91 -14.87 -2.39
CA LEU A 6 -2.87 -13.94 -1.83
C LEU A 6 -3.22 -12.88 -2.88
N TYR A 7 -4.45 -12.38 -2.85
CA TYR A 7 -4.89 -11.47 -3.89
C TYR A 7 -5.97 -10.49 -3.44
N PHE A 8 -6.07 -9.41 -4.19
CA PHE A 8 -7.21 -8.51 -4.23
C PHE A 8 -7.85 -8.60 -5.60
N THR A 9 -9.18 -8.76 -5.64
CA THR A 9 -9.95 -8.47 -6.85
C THR A 9 -10.65 -7.13 -6.65
N CYS A 10 -10.57 -6.25 -7.64
CA CYS A 10 -11.17 -4.92 -7.58
C CYS A 10 -11.96 -4.59 -8.85
N LYS A 11 -12.96 -3.73 -8.71
CA LYS A 11 -13.64 -3.11 -9.84
C LYS A 11 -12.76 -2.01 -10.42
N ILE A 12 -12.58 -2.04 -11.73
CA ILE A 12 -11.92 -0.98 -12.49
C ILE A 12 -12.95 0.09 -12.82
N ASN A 13 -12.82 1.26 -12.18
CA ASN A 13 -13.71 2.40 -12.44
C ASN A 13 -13.18 3.30 -13.56
N ASN A 14 -11.86 3.30 -13.79
CA ASN A 14 -11.18 4.04 -14.85
C ASN A 14 -10.01 3.21 -15.37
N ASN A 15 -10.04 2.87 -16.66
CA ASN A 15 -9.02 2.04 -17.31
C ASN A 15 -7.65 2.73 -17.36
N ASP A 16 -7.59 4.05 -17.55
CA ASP A 16 -6.33 4.79 -17.60
C ASP A 16 -5.68 4.80 -16.20
N SER A 17 -6.47 5.08 -15.16
CA SER A 17 -6.00 4.98 -13.77
C SER A 17 -5.50 3.57 -13.44
N PHE A 18 -6.21 2.53 -13.87
CA PHE A 18 -5.76 1.16 -13.66
C PHE A 18 -4.48 0.83 -14.43
N ASN A 19 -4.30 1.32 -15.66
CA ASN A 19 -3.06 1.14 -16.41
C ASN A 19 -1.86 1.84 -15.74
N GLU A 20 -2.08 3.00 -15.14
CA GLU A 20 -1.08 3.69 -14.32
C GLU A 20 -0.74 2.89 -13.06
N LEU A 21 -1.74 2.34 -12.37
CA LEU A 21 -1.56 1.43 -11.23
C LEU A 21 -0.68 0.24 -11.61
N LYS A 22 -1.01 -0.46 -12.71
CA LYS A 22 -0.21 -1.59 -13.22
C LYS A 22 1.24 -1.19 -13.46
N SER A 23 1.44 -0.01 -14.06
CA SER A 23 2.77 0.51 -14.38
C SER A 23 3.58 0.80 -13.11
N LEU A 24 2.96 1.44 -12.11
CA LEU A 24 3.59 1.69 -10.81
C LEU A 24 3.87 0.38 -10.07
N PHE A 25 2.90 -0.54 -10.02
CA PHE A 25 3.03 -1.84 -9.37
C PHE A 25 4.24 -2.62 -9.90
N ASN A 26 4.39 -2.70 -11.22
CA ASN A 26 5.52 -3.39 -11.85
C ASN A 26 6.87 -2.74 -11.51
N LYS A 27 6.91 -1.41 -11.37
CA LYS A 27 8.12 -0.70 -10.92
C LYS A 27 8.42 -0.95 -9.45
N LEU A 28 7.41 -0.92 -8.58
CA LEU A 28 7.55 -1.26 -7.16
C LEU A 28 8.06 -2.69 -7.00
N LYS A 29 7.49 -3.65 -7.74
CA LYS A 29 7.93 -5.05 -7.79
C LYS A 29 9.41 -5.15 -8.13
N THR A 30 9.81 -4.58 -9.26
CA THR A 30 11.21 -4.63 -9.75
C THR A 30 12.17 -3.98 -8.73
N ALA A 31 11.77 -2.85 -8.15
CA ALA A 31 12.59 -2.16 -7.16
C ALA A 31 12.69 -2.94 -5.84
N LYS A 32 11.59 -3.55 -5.37
CA LYS A 32 11.57 -4.38 -4.16
C LYS A 32 12.47 -5.61 -4.31
N GLU A 33 12.33 -6.33 -5.42
CA GLU A 33 13.17 -7.50 -5.74
C GLU A 33 14.66 -7.16 -5.79
N ALA A 34 15.00 -5.94 -6.25
CA ALA A 34 16.37 -5.45 -6.28
C ALA A 34 16.87 -4.87 -4.94
N GLY A 35 16.00 -4.74 -3.93
CA GLY A 35 16.31 -4.07 -2.66
C GLY A 35 16.47 -2.55 -2.77
N LYS A 36 15.93 -1.92 -3.83
CA LYS A 36 16.20 -0.54 -4.23
C LYS A 36 15.08 0.45 -3.98
N LEU A 37 14.03 0.06 -3.26
CA LEU A 37 12.94 0.99 -2.93
C LEU A 37 13.45 2.21 -2.12
N HIS A 38 14.49 2.02 -1.31
CA HIS A 38 15.13 3.07 -0.50
C HIS A 38 16.39 3.69 -1.12
N ASP A 39 16.86 3.24 -2.29
CA ASP A 39 18.18 3.61 -2.86
C ASP A 39 18.22 5.04 -3.46
N GLY A 40 17.23 5.87 -3.12
CA GLY A 40 17.29 7.31 -3.36
C GLY A 40 16.77 7.71 -4.73
N ASP A 41 15.45 7.82 -4.83
CA ASP A 41 14.82 8.98 -5.48
C ASP A 41 13.33 9.03 -5.09
N TYR A 42 13.01 9.52 -3.89
CA TYR A 42 11.61 9.77 -3.53
C TYR A 42 10.92 10.69 -4.56
N VAL A 43 11.66 11.53 -5.30
CA VAL A 43 11.11 12.38 -6.37
C VAL A 43 10.63 11.53 -7.55
N LEU A 44 11.36 10.46 -7.91
CA LEU A 44 10.93 9.51 -8.93
C LEU A 44 9.59 8.86 -8.55
N TRP A 45 9.49 8.31 -7.34
CA TRP A 45 8.25 7.69 -6.87
C TRP A 45 7.10 8.70 -6.78
N LYS A 46 7.42 9.94 -6.37
CA LYS A 46 6.45 11.02 -6.29
C LYS A 46 5.83 11.36 -7.67
N SER A 47 6.60 11.20 -8.76
CA SER A 47 6.14 11.53 -10.12
C SER A 47 5.01 10.65 -10.68
N PHE A 48 4.73 9.49 -10.06
CA PHE A 48 3.63 8.60 -10.49
C PHE A 48 2.25 9.05 -10.02
N PHE A 49 2.19 10.05 -9.14
CA PHE A 49 0.95 10.49 -8.51
C PHE A 49 0.56 11.87 -9.03
N THR A 50 -0.65 11.97 -9.56
CA THR A 50 -1.29 13.26 -9.89
C THR A 50 -1.70 13.97 -8.60
N GLU A 51 -2.01 15.27 -8.67
CA GLU A 51 -2.49 16.05 -7.52
C GLU A 51 -3.72 15.40 -6.84
N GLU A 52 -4.63 14.84 -7.63
CA GLU A 52 -5.78 14.09 -7.12
C GLU A 52 -5.35 12.88 -6.28
N LYS A 53 -4.38 12.09 -6.75
CA LYS A 53 -3.87 10.94 -6.00
C LYS A 53 -3.09 11.37 -4.77
N TRP A 54 -2.36 12.48 -4.86
CA TRP A 54 -1.66 13.09 -3.73
C TRP A 54 -2.59 13.46 -2.59
N SER A 55 -3.79 13.95 -2.91
CA SER A 55 -4.78 14.34 -1.90
C SER A 55 -5.27 13.18 -1.01
N LYS A 56 -5.00 11.93 -1.41
CA LYS A 56 -5.38 10.73 -0.65
C LYS A 56 -4.35 10.30 0.39
N PHE A 57 -3.11 10.78 0.26
CA PHE A 57 -2.07 10.60 1.28
C PHE A 57 -2.29 11.61 2.41
N TRP A 58 -1.91 11.21 3.62
CA TRP A 58 -1.81 12.15 4.72
C TRP A 58 -0.63 13.09 4.48
N ASN A 59 -0.93 14.38 4.43
CA ASN A 59 0.06 15.44 4.29
C ASN A 59 -0.19 16.49 5.40
N PRO A 60 0.16 16.16 6.65
CA PRO A 60 -0.14 17.03 7.79
C PRO A 60 0.62 18.35 7.70
N SER A 61 0.00 19.39 8.24
CA SER A 61 0.72 20.59 8.65
C SER A 61 1.71 20.28 9.78
N GLN A 62 2.69 21.17 9.98
CA GLN A 62 3.63 21.02 11.08
C GLN A 62 2.91 20.96 12.44
N GLN A 63 1.82 21.72 12.61
CA GLN A 63 1.02 21.69 13.83
C GLN A 63 0.39 20.31 14.06
N GLU A 64 -0.25 19.72 13.05
CA GLU A 64 -0.84 18.38 13.16
C GLU A 64 0.21 17.31 13.46
N LEU A 65 1.41 17.46 12.87
CA LEU A 65 2.54 16.58 13.14
C LEU A 65 3.05 16.71 14.59
N ASP A 66 3.15 17.94 15.10
CA ASP A 66 3.55 18.21 16.47
C ASP A 66 2.52 17.66 17.47
N GLU A 67 1.22 17.81 17.17
CA GLU A 67 0.11 17.24 17.95
C GLU A 67 0.16 15.71 17.95
N TYR A 68 0.42 15.09 16.80
CA TYR A 68 0.59 13.65 16.67
C TYR A 68 1.74 13.13 17.53
N TRP A 69 2.94 13.72 17.42
CA TRP A 69 4.10 13.26 18.18
C TRP A 69 3.96 13.53 19.68
N SER A 70 3.35 14.66 20.06
CA SER A 70 3.03 14.97 21.45
C SER A 70 2.13 13.89 22.05
N LEU A 71 1.08 13.49 21.33
CA LEU A 71 0.22 12.39 21.75
C LEU A 71 0.98 11.06 21.80
N TYR A 72 1.74 10.72 20.76
CA TYR A 72 2.50 9.47 20.68
C TYR A 72 3.44 9.29 21.88
N TYR A 73 4.20 10.33 22.22
CA TYR A 73 5.13 10.29 23.35
C TYR A 73 4.45 10.39 24.72
N SER A 74 3.21 10.89 24.79
CA SER A 74 2.43 10.91 26.04
C SER A 74 1.87 9.55 26.44
N LEU A 75 1.73 8.63 25.48
CA LEU A 75 1.15 7.30 25.71
C LEU A 75 2.23 6.26 26.09
N PRO A 76 1.91 5.30 26.99
CA PRO A 76 2.71 4.11 27.21
C PRO A 76 2.94 3.35 25.91
N ALA A 77 4.12 2.73 25.75
CA ALA A 77 4.50 2.08 24.49
C ALA A 77 3.51 0.99 24.08
N GLU A 78 3.00 0.24 25.05
CA GLU A 78 2.02 -0.83 24.88
C GLU A 78 0.63 -0.35 24.44
N GLU A 79 0.29 0.93 24.60
CA GLU A 79 -1.01 1.49 24.23
C GLU A 79 -1.01 2.11 22.83
N ARG A 80 0.17 2.52 22.32
CA ARG A 80 0.30 3.32 21.09
C ARG A 80 -0.31 2.64 19.87
N ASP A 81 -0.02 1.36 19.68
CA ASP A 81 -0.45 0.61 18.49
C ASP A 81 -1.97 0.40 18.42
N THR A 82 -2.66 0.54 19.56
CA THR A 82 -4.11 0.32 19.67
C THR A 82 -4.89 1.62 19.91
N ASP A 83 -4.22 2.75 20.12
CA ASP A 83 -4.87 4.02 20.37
C ASP A 83 -5.46 4.57 19.05
N PRO A 84 -6.79 4.68 18.93
CA PRO A 84 -7.41 5.13 17.69
C PRO A 84 -7.07 6.58 17.32
N ARG A 85 -6.56 7.38 18.27
CA ARG A 85 -6.14 8.77 18.01
C ARG A 85 -4.78 8.84 17.29
N LEU A 86 -3.97 7.78 17.37
CA LEU A 86 -2.73 7.63 16.61
C LEU A 86 -2.95 6.95 15.25
N ASN A 87 -4.18 6.53 14.95
CA ASN A 87 -4.52 5.97 13.65
C ASN A 87 -4.74 7.09 12.63
N VAL A 88 -3.64 7.48 11.97
CA VAL A 88 -3.61 8.46 10.89
C VAL A 88 -3.55 7.74 9.53
N PRO A 89 -4.06 8.35 8.45
CA PRO A 89 -3.88 7.78 7.12
C PRO A 89 -2.40 7.70 6.75
N TRP A 90 -2.08 6.87 5.76
CA TRP A 90 -0.72 6.75 5.24
C TRP A 90 -0.19 8.08 4.72
N ASP A 91 0.91 8.55 5.29
CA ASP A 91 1.81 9.45 4.56
C ASP A 91 2.60 8.65 3.51
N PHE A 92 3.15 9.36 2.53
CA PHE A 92 3.78 8.73 1.38
C PHE A 92 5.05 7.96 1.70
N GLU A 93 5.88 8.50 2.59
CA GLU A 93 7.20 7.94 2.89
C GLU A 93 7.00 6.68 3.74
N SER A 94 6.16 6.74 4.77
CA SER A 94 5.80 5.57 5.57
C SER A 94 5.14 4.47 4.75
N TRP A 95 4.26 4.82 3.79
CA TRP A 95 3.64 3.82 2.90
C TRP A 95 4.68 3.10 2.03
N LEU A 96 5.63 3.84 1.45
CA LEU A 96 6.66 3.26 0.60
C LEU A 96 7.63 2.38 1.41
N ASP A 97 8.04 2.84 2.59
CA ASP A 97 8.92 2.11 3.50
C ASP A 97 8.24 0.83 4.01
N ALA A 98 6.93 0.87 4.27
CA ALA A 98 6.14 -0.30 4.62
C ALA A 98 6.09 -1.33 3.47
N ILE A 99 5.95 -0.91 2.21
CA ILE A 99 6.05 -1.84 1.06
C ILE A 99 7.45 -2.44 0.98
N ALA A 100 8.50 -1.65 1.19
CA ALA A 100 9.88 -2.12 1.09
C ALA A 100 10.19 -3.18 2.15
N SER A 101 9.74 -2.97 3.38
CA SER A 101 9.98 -3.85 4.53
C SER A 101 9.03 -5.05 4.63
N ALA A 102 7.88 -5.03 3.96
CA ALA A 102 6.91 -6.11 4.05
C ALA A 102 7.45 -7.47 3.58
N GLU A 103 7.04 -8.55 4.26
CA GLU A 103 7.51 -9.92 4.01
C GLU A 103 6.64 -10.64 2.99
N TYR A 104 6.48 -10.02 1.82
CA TYR A 104 5.84 -10.62 0.65
C TYR A 104 6.53 -10.24 -0.64
N THR A 105 6.36 -11.05 -1.68
CA THR A 105 6.73 -10.71 -3.06
C THR A 105 5.53 -10.17 -3.81
N LEU A 106 5.71 -9.07 -4.54
CA LEU A 106 4.70 -8.57 -5.48
C LEU A 106 4.69 -9.47 -6.72
N VAL A 107 3.56 -10.09 -7.04
CA VAL A 107 3.50 -11.08 -8.13
C VAL A 107 2.95 -10.46 -9.41
N SER A 108 1.71 -9.98 -9.39
CA SER A 108 1.04 -9.47 -10.60
C SER A 108 0.04 -8.37 -10.27
N CYS A 109 -0.23 -7.50 -11.24
CA CYS A 109 -1.37 -6.59 -11.22
C CYS A 109 -1.92 -6.53 -12.63
N GLU A 110 -3.05 -7.20 -12.87
CA GLU A 110 -3.57 -7.47 -14.22
C GLU A 110 -5.08 -7.26 -14.30
N SER A 111 -5.58 -6.97 -15.51
CA SER A 111 -7.02 -7.01 -15.77
C SER A 111 -7.42 -8.46 -15.99
N VAL A 112 -8.37 -8.96 -15.20
CA VAL A 112 -8.92 -10.33 -15.36
C VAL A 112 -10.16 -10.34 -16.24
N ASP A 113 -10.83 -9.20 -16.37
CA ASP A 113 -11.96 -8.95 -17.29
C ASP A 113 -12.03 -7.46 -17.63
N GLN A 114 -12.97 -7.03 -18.47
CA GLN A 114 -13.15 -5.64 -18.93
C GLN A 114 -13.24 -4.63 -17.79
N ASN A 115 -13.84 -5.00 -16.66
CA ASN A 115 -14.08 -4.11 -15.52
C ASN A 115 -13.50 -4.65 -14.21
N LEU A 116 -12.65 -5.67 -14.26
CA LEU A 116 -12.10 -6.34 -13.09
C LEU A 116 -10.57 -6.39 -13.17
N GLY A 117 -9.95 -5.91 -12.11
CA GLY A 117 -8.52 -6.00 -11.87
C GLY A 117 -8.23 -7.02 -10.78
N ARG A 118 -7.05 -7.65 -10.85
CA ARG A 118 -6.52 -8.50 -9.80
C ARG A 118 -5.07 -8.11 -9.49
N LEU A 119 -4.78 -7.96 -8.20
CA LEU A 119 -3.43 -7.75 -7.67
C LEU A 119 -3.06 -8.97 -6.83
N GLU A 120 -1.97 -9.65 -7.18
CA GLU A 120 -1.50 -10.86 -6.52
C GLU A 120 -0.14 -10.62 -5.85
N TYR A 121 0.03 -11.22 -4.69
CA TYR A 121 1.26 -11.19 -3.91
C TYR A 121 1.47 -12.52 -3.19
N ASP A 122 2.72 -12.86 -2.94
CA ASP A 122 3.14 -14.09 -2.28
C ASP A 122 3.72 -13.77 -0.90
N ALA A 123 3.01 -14.14 0.16
CA ALA A 123 3.43 -13.86 1.53
C ALA A 123 4.42 -14.92 2.05
N TRP A 124 5.55 -14.48 2.58
CA TRP A 124 6.63 -15.38 3.02
C TRP A 124 6.47 -15.88 4.45
N ALA A 125 5.86 -15.08 5.31
CA ALA A 125 5.71 -15.38 6.73
C ALA A 125 4.41 -14.79 7.27
N PHE A 126 3.92 -15.33 8.38
CA PHE A 126 2.79 -14.74 9.10
C PHE A 126 3.28 -14.19 10.44
N PRO A 127 2.99 -12.91 10.79
CA PRO A 127 2.33 -11.89 9.97
C PRO A 127 3.29 -11.24 8.95
N TYR A 128 2.89 -11.10 7.68
CA TYR A 128 3.74 -10.60 6.58
C TYR A 128 3.87 -9.07 6.49
N GLY A 129 3.59 -8.33 7.57
CA GLY A 129 3.63 -6.86 7.56
C GLY A 129 2.36 -6.17 7.03
N SER A 130 1.22 -6.88 7.04
CA SER A 130 -0.09 -6.45 6.54
C SER A 130 -0.16 -6.17 5.03
N ALA A 131 -1.31 -6.48 4.44
CA ALA A 131 -1.64 -6.11 3.07
C ALA A 131 -2.21 -4.67 2.96
N ASP A 132 -2.23 -3.91 4.06
CA ASP A 132 -2.83 -2.57 4.11
C ASP A 132 -2.20 -1.58 3.14
N THR A 133 -0.90 -1.70 2.87
CA THR A 133 -0.21 -0.86 1.88
C THR A 133 -0.71 -1.12 0.45
N LEU A 134 -1.04 -2.38 0.13
CA LEU A 134 -1.61 -2.79 -1.16
C LEU A 134 -3.09 -2.40 -1.26
N ARG A 135 -3.85 -2.55 -0.17
CA ARG A 135 -5.23 -2.03 -0.08
C ARG A 135 -5.27 -0.52 -0.31
N PHE A 136 -4.37 0.20 0.35
CA PHE A 136 -4.27 1.64 0.21
C PHE A 136 -3.88 2.04 -1.22
N LEU A 137 -2.92 1.33 -1.84
CA LEU A 137 -2.57 1.55 -3.24
C LEU A 137 -3.77 1.41 -4.18
N LEU A 138 -4.58 0.36 -4.04
CA LEU A 138 -5.81 0.18 -4.84
C LEU A 138 -6.78 1.37 -4.66
N ARG A 139 -6.96 1.83 -3.42
CA ARG A 139 -7.79 3.01 -3.13
C ARG A 139 -7.23 4.30 -3.75
N VAL A 140 -5.91 4.47 -3.76
CA VAL A 140 -5.26 5.65 -4.38
C VAL A 140 -5.59 5.74 -5.88
N PHE A 141 -5.76 4.60 -6.54
CA PHE A 141 -6.10 4.51 -7.96
C PHE A 141 -7.59 4.28 -8.23
N ASP A 142 -8.46 4.53 -7.23
CA ASP A 142 -9.93 4.42 -7.32
C ASP A 142 -10.43 3.04 -7.75
N CYS A 143 -9.72 2.00 -7.32
CA CYS A 143 -10.11 0.62 -7.50
C CYS A 143 -10.89 0.14 -6.28
N ASP A 144 -12.18 -0.18 -6.46
CA ASP A 144 -13.03 -0.68 -5.37
C ASP A 144 -12.75 -2.16 -5.14
N ILE A 145 -12.18 -2.52 -3.99
CA ILE A 145 -11.92 -3.91 -3.63
C ILE A 145 -13.25 -4.63 -3.42
N ILE A 146 -13.45 -5.72 -4.17
CA ILE A 146 -14.66 -6.56 -4.09
C ILE A 146 -14.39 -7.90 -3.41
N GLU A 147 -13.14 -8.36 -3.46
CA GLU A 147 -12.71 -9.63 -2.88
C GLU A 147 -11.27 -9.50 -2.42
N GLU A 148 -10.97 -10.16 -1.30
CA GLU A 148 -9.62 -10.30 -0.79
C GLU A 148 -9.40 -11.72 -0.28
N GLU A 149 -8.35 -12.38 -0.79
CA GLU A 149 -7.79 -13.61 -0.23
C GLU A 149 -6.65 -13.24 0.71
N THR A 150 -6.75 -13.71 1.94
CA THR A 150 -5.91 -13.29 3.07
C THR A 150 -5.09 -14.44 3.64
N GLY A 151 -5.30 -15.67 3.17
CA GLY A 151 -4.69 -16.88 3.71
C GLY A 151 -5.30 -17.33 5.04
N TYR A 152 -6.26 -16.59 5.61
CA TYR A 152 -7.02 -17.04 6.77
C TYR A 152 -8.11 -18.01 6.31
N ARG A 153 -8.04 -19.26 6.76
CA ARG A 153 -9.22 -20.13 6.78
C ARG A 153 -10.20 -19.58 7.82
N LYS A 154 -11.36 -19.13 7.36
CA LYS A 154 -12.49 -18.76 8.24
C LYS A 154 -12.99 -19.94 9.05
#